data_AF-A0AAX2GWJ5-F1
#
_entry.id   AF-A0AAX2GWJ5-F1
#
_cell.length_a   1.000
_cell.length_b   1.000
_cell.length_c   1.000
_cell.angle_alpha   90.00
_cell.angle_beta   90.00
_cell.angle_gamma   90.00
#
_symmetry.space_group_name_H-M   'P 1'
#
loop_
_entity.id
_entity.type
_entity.pdbx_description
1 polymer ?
#
loop_
_entity_poly.entity_id
_entity_poly.type
_entity_poly.pdbx_seq_one_letter_code
_entity_poly.pdbx_strand_id
1 'polypeptide(L)'
;MKKMLFLILLISLSACGLFKHKPTTESSQLKSVSSVDTVYIERTARTVDTVKITVPVVHTLRPDCDSLCQKELELTLQQLAFTRRSGNNAAGFYYDAYKKQLVAYAALDSTLNVYKAKHHKEISTVTTTVTIKERYTPRLTKIFAWIGALALIIAILYIVFKIKVKL
;
A
#
# COMPACT_ATOMS: atom_id res chain seq x y z
N MET A 1 1.54 -78.24 5.41
CA MET A 1 2.38 -77.18 4.79
C MET A 1 1.61 -76.20 3.88
N LYS A 2 0.68 -76.64 3.01
CA LYS A 2 -0.07 -75.74 2.08
C LYS A 2 -0.90 -74.64 2.78
N LYS A 3 -1.51 -74.94 3.94
CA LYS A 3 -2.29 -73.98 4.74
C LYS A 3 -1.45 -72.90 5.43
N MET A 4 -0.20 -73.23 5.82
CA MET A 4 0.72 -72.31 6.48
C MET A 4 1.31 -71.28 5.49
N LEU A 5 1.59 -71.71 4.25
CA LEU A 5 2.05 -70.83 3.17
C LEU A 5 0.97 -69.80 2.78
N PHE A 6 -0.30 -70.22 2.75
CA PHE A 6 -1.43 -69.34 2.41
C PHE A 6 -1.68 -68.26 3.50
N LEU A 7 -1.46 -68.61 4.76
CA LEU A 7 -1.58 -67.68 5.88
C LEU A 7 -0.50 -66.58 5.83
N ILE A 8 0.74 -66.94 5.49
CA ILE A 8 1.86 -66.00 5.35
C ILE A 8 1.62 -65.02 4.19
N LEU A 9 1.02 -65.49 3.08
CA LEU A 9 0.66 -64.65 1.94
C LEU A 9 -0.47 -63.65 2.27
N LEU A 10 -1.44 -64.05 3.09
CA LEU A 10 -2.53 -63.16 3.52
C LEU A 10 -2.05 -62.07 4.49
N ILE A 11 -1.10 -62.41 5.36
CA ILE A 11 -0.52 -61.45 6.33
C ILE A 11 0.33 -60.39 5.59
N SER A 12 1.06 -60.76 4.54
CA SER A 12 1.84 -59.80 3.75
C SER A 12 0.98 -58.85 2.92
N LEU A 13 -0.19 -59.31 2.41
CA LEU A 13 -1.16 -58.43 1.74
C LEU A 13 -1.81 -57.44 2.72
N SER A 14 -2.11 -57.87 3.95
CA SER A 14 -2.76 -57.01 4.95
C SER A 14 -1.83 -55.93 5.53
N ALA A 15 -0.50 -56.12 5.47
CA ALA A 15 0.49 -55.15 5.95
C ALA A 15 0.70 -53.95 4.99
N CYS A 16 0.16 -54.00 3.77
CA CYS A 16 0.34 -52.96 2.77
C CYS A 16 -0.56 -51.71 3.01
N GLY A 17 -1.54 -51.79 3.92
CA GLY A 17 -2.55 -50.73 4.14
C GLY A 17 -2.24 -49.69 5.22
N LEU A 18 -1.18 -49.84 6.04
CA LEU A 18 -1.04 -49.06 7.29
C LEU A 18 -0.04 -47.89 7.26
N PHE A 19 0.61 -47.60 6.14
CA PHE A 19 1.59 -46.51 6.07
C PHE A 19 0.89 -45.17 5.76
N LYS A 20 0.29 -44.53 6.78
CA LYS A 20 -0.19 -43.15 6.65
C LYS A 20 0.99 -42.19 6.47
N HIS A 21 0.96 -41.43 5.39
CA HIS A 21 2.01 -40.48 5.02
C HIS A 21 1.87 -39.24 5.90
N LYS A 22 2.90 -38.88 6.68
CA LYS A 22 2.94 -37.57 7.35
C LYS A 22 3.50 -36.54 6.36
N PRO A 23 2.83 -35.40 6.14
CA PRO A 23 3.37 -34.36 5.25
C PRO A 23 4.59 -33.72 5.90
N THR A 24 5.71 -33.66 5.16
CA THR A 24 6.88 -32.83 5.50
C THR A 24 6.51 -31.37 5.30
N THR A 25 6.80 -30.52 6.28
CA THR A 25 6.59 -29.07 6.19
C THR A 25 7.92 -28.41 5.87
N GLU A 26 8.12 -27.96 4.65
CA GLU A 26 9.24 -27.08 4.31
C GLU A 26 8.80 -25.61 4.36
N SER A 27 9.56 -24.79 5.07
CA SER A 27 9.33 -23.34 5.22
C SER A 27 10.11 -22.59 4.14
N SER A 28 9.44 -22.14 3.07
CA SER A 28 10.02 -21.19 2.12
C SER A 28 9.70 -19.75 2.54
N GLN A 29 10.72 -18.89 2.68
CA GLN A 29 10.55 -17.49 3.05
C GLN A 29 10.24 -16.62 1.82
N LEU A 30 8.98 -16.26 1.61
CA LEU A 30 8.60 -15.27 0.59
C LEU A 30 8.81 -13.86 1.16
N LYS A 31 9.76 -13.08 0.63
CA LYS A 31 9.95 -11.68 1.03
C LYS A 31 8.91 -10.79 0.31
N SER A 32 7.82 -10.41 0.98
CA SER A 32 6.92 -9.36 0.49
C SER A 32 7.41 -7.99 0.95
N VAL A 33 7.76 -7.11 0.03
CA VAL A 33 8.10 -5.71 0.33
C VAL A 33 6.82 -4.87 0.26
N SER A 34 6.34 -4.37 1.39
CA SER A 34 5.27 -3.37 1.44
C SER A 34 5.85 -1.98 1.67
N SER A 35 5.63 -1.04 0.73
CA SER A 35 5.92 0.39 0.92
C SER A 35 4.65 1.09 1.40
N VAL A 36 4.74 1.84 2.51
CA VAL A 36 3.68 2.74 2.96
C VAL A 36 4.09 4.16 2.60
N ASP A 37 3.34 4.77 1.69
CA ASP A 37 3.59 6.13 1.20
C ASP A 37 2.74 7.12 2.00
N THR A 38 3.37 7.75 3.00
CA THR A 38 2.74 8.82 3.78
C THR A 38 2.74 10.10 2.97
N VAL A 39 1.55 10.57 2.59
CA VAL A 39 1.34 11.86 1.93
C VAL A 39 0.76 12.84 2.95
N TYR A 40 1.46 13.95 3.19
CA TYR A 40 0.96 15.03 4.02
C TYR A 40 0.22 16.04 3.15
N ILE A 41 -1.07 16.25 3.43
CA ILE A 41 -1.92 17.19 2.69
C ILE A 41 -2.28 18.33 3.62
N GLU A 42 -1.78 19.51 3.33
CA GLU A 42 -2.15 20.74 4.02
C GLU A 42 -3.20 21.48 3.19
N ARG A 43 -4.28 21.90 3.86
CA ARG A 43 -5.35 22.70 3.25
C ARG A 43 -5.42 24.05 3.93
N THR A 44 -5.26 25.12 3.16
CA THR A 44 -5.51 26.48 3.65
C THR A 44 -6.93 26.88 3.26
N ALA A 45 -7.70 27.37 4.23
CA ALA A 45 -9.07 27.84 3.99
C ALA A 45 -9.07 29.11 3.12
N ARG A 46 -10.19 29.34 2.43
CA ARG A 46 -10.43 30.58 1.70
C ARG A 46 -10.58 31.73 2.70
N THR A 47 -9.90 32.84 2.45
CA THR A 47 -9.94 34.04 3.30
C THR A 47 -10.28 35.27 2.46
N VAL A 48 -11.20 36.09 2.96
CA VAL A 48 -11.59 37.36 2.31
C VAL A 48 -11.56 38.45 3.36
N ASP A 49 -10.55 39.32 3.26
CA ASP A 49 -10.32 40.42 4.19
C ASP A 49 -10.46 41.77 3.48
N THR A 50 -10.93 42.76 4.24
CA THR A 50 -11.04 44.14 3.76
C THR A 50 -10.72 45.08 4.90
N VAL A 51 -9.82 46.03 4.64
CA VAL A 51 -9.43 47.09 5.58
C VAL A 51 -9.87 48.41 4.98
N LYS A 52 -10.51 49.26 5.80
CA LYS A 52 -10.98 50.58 5.41
C LYS A 52 -10.31 51.62 6.29
N ILE A 53 -9.63 52.57 5.66
CA ILE A 53 -8.91 53.64 6.33
C ILE A 53 -9.54 54.96 5.89
N THR A 54 -10.05 55.73 6.85
CA THR A 54 -10.58 57.07 6.56
C THR A 54 -9.44 58.01 6.22
N VAL A 55 -9.57 58.71 5.08
CA VAL A 55 -8.59 59.72 4.66
C VAL A 55 -8.93 61.04 5.36
N PRO A 56 -7.98 61.66 6.09
CA PRO A 56 -8.22 62.90 6.79
C PRO A 56 -8.47 64.05 5.81
N VAL A 57 -9.20 65.06 6.27
CA VAL A 57 -9.38 66.31 5.53
C VAL A 57 -8.13 67.16 5.71
N VAL A 58 -7.60 67.71 4.62
CA VAL A 58 -6.44 68.58 4.66
C VAL A 58 -6.84 69.95 5.21
N HIS A 59 -6.13 70.39 6.25
CA HIS A 59 -6.23 71.73 6.81
C HIS A 59 -4.86 72.40 6.75
N THR A 60 -4.76 73.50 6.03
CA THR A 60 -3.54 74.29 5.87
C THR A 60 -3.64 75.61 6.63
N LEU A 61 -2.54 76.36 6.68
CA LEU A 61 -2.53 77.71 7.25
C LEU A 61 -3.38 78.72 6.45
N ARG A 62 -3.75 78.40 5.20
CA ARG A 62 -4.54 79.28 4.33
C ARG A 62 -5.77 78.50 3.83
N PRO A 63 -6.99 78.84 4.25
CA PRO A 63 -8.18 78.06 3.92
C PRO A 63 -8.44 77.96 2.40
N ASP A 64 -7.98 78.96 1.64
CA ASP A 64 -8.08 78.99 0.19
C ASP A 64 -7.34 77.81 -0.48
N CYS A 65 -6.25 77.35 0.15
CA CYS A 65 -5.44 76.24 -0.34
C CYS A 65 -6.01 74.86 0.02
N ASP A 66 -6.87 74.76 1.03
CA ASP A 66 -7.40 73.48 1.52
C ASP A 66 -8.13 72.73 0.40
N SER A 67 -8.94 73.45 -0.39
CA SER A 67 -9.69 72.87 -1.50
C SER A 67 -8.79 72.31 -2.61
N LEU A 68 -7.70 73.02 -2.93
CA LEU A 68 -6.74 72.61 -3.96
C LEU A 68 -5.95 71.39 -3.50
N CYS A 69 -5.44 71.42 -2.26
CA CYS A 69 -4.68 70.31 -1.69
C CYS A 69 -5.54 69.07 -1.51
N GLN A 70 -6.79 69.21 -1.07
CA GLN A 70 -7.73 68.10 -0.94
C GLN A 70 -7.99 67.44 -2.30
N LYS A 71 -8.21 68.25 -3.35
CA LYS A 71 -8.43 67.74 -4.70
C LYS A 71 -7.22 66.99 -5.25
N GLU A 72 -6.02 67.51 -5.06
CA GLU A 72 -4.79 66.86 -5.53
C GLU A 72 -4.51 65.56 -4.76
N LEU A 73 -4.78 65.54 -3.46
CA LEU A 73 -4.70 64.33 -2.64
C LEU A 73 -5.66 63.25 -3.16
N GLU A 74 -6.90 63.61 -3.43
CA GLU A 74 -7.90 62.68 -3.96
C GLU A 74 -7.52 62.14 -5.34
N LEU A 75 -7.02 63.00 -6.24
CA LEU A 75 -6.51 62.57 -7.55
C LEU A 75 -5.33 61.61 -7.43
N THR A 76 -4.39 61.92 -6.55
CA THR A 76 -3.22 61.07 -6.29
C THR A 76 -3.66 59.70 -5.75
N LEU A 77 -4.57 59.66 -4.78
CA LEU A 77 -5.07 58.42 -4.21
C LEU A 77 -5.85 57.56 -5.22
N GLN A 78 -6.58 58.19 -6.14
CA GLN A 78 -7.23 57.49 -7.24
C GLN A 78 -6.22 56.88 -8.23
N GLN A 79 -5.14 57.59 -8.54
CA GLN A 79 -4.07 57.12 -9.42
C GLN A 79 -3.24 55.98 -8.82
N LEU A 80 -3.08 55.97 -7.49
CA LEU A 80 -2.33 54.91 -6.78
C LEU A 80 -3.06 53.56 -6.74
N ALA A 81 -4.34 53.50 -7.12
CA ALA A 81 -5.12 52.28 -7.05
C ALA A 81 -4.45 51.14 -7.85
N PHE A 82 -4.34 49.97 -7.23
CA PHE A 82 -3.84 48.78 -7.90
C PHE A 82 -4.73 47.58 -7.64
N THR A 83 -4.76 46.68 -8.63
CA THR A 83 -5.32 45.35 -8.47
C THR A 83 -4.34 44.33 -9.02
N ARG A 84 -4.17 43.24 -8.27
CA ARG A 84 -3.39 42.08 -8.67
C ARG A 84 -4.29 40.86 -8.59
N ARG A 85 -4.42 40.16 -9.71
CA ARG A 85 -5.07 38.86 -9.79
C ARG A 85 -4.04 37.79 -10.13
N SER A 86 -4.13 36.65 -9.47
CA SER A 86 -3.30 35.48 -9.74
C SER A 86 -4.14 34.22 -9.51
N GLY A 87 -4.55 33.59 -10.61
CA GLY A 87 -5.56 32.52 -10.56
C GLY A 87 -6.85 33.03 -9.93
N ASN A 88 -7.31 32.33 -8.89
CA ASN A 88 -8.50 32.70 -8.12
C ASN A 88 -8.21 33.71 -6.98
N ASN A 89 -6.95 34.08 -6.78
CA ASN A 89 -6.56 35.07 -5.77
C ASN A 89 -6.64 36.48 -6.35
N ALA A 90 -7.17 37.42 -5.57
CA ALA A 90 -7.21 38.83 -5.91
C ALA A 90 -6.81 39.67 -4.70
N ALA A 91 -5.96 40.67 -4.89
CA ALA A 91 -5.63 41.64 -3.85
C ALA A 91 -5.42 43.02 -4.48
N GLY A 92 -5.65 44.06 -3.70
CA GLY A 92 -5.47 45.42 -4.19
C GLY A 92 -5.89 46.45 -3.18
N PHE A 93 -5.77 47.71 -3.58
CA PHE A 93 -6.41 48.80 -2.88
C PHE A 93 -6.94 49.83 -3.87
N TYR A 94 -7.96 50.56 -3.45
CA TYR A 94 -8.55 51.67 -4.20
C TYR A 94 -9.05 52.75 -3.26
N TYR A 95 -9.19 53.96 -3.77
CA TYR A 95 -9.79 55.06 -3.04
C TYR A 95 -11.29 55.17 -3.35
N ASP A 96 -12.13 55.12 -2.31
CA ASP A 96 -13.57 55.39 -2.38
C ASP A 96 -13.82 56.88 -2.11
N ALA A 97 -14.03 57.64 -3.19
CA ALA A 97 -14.30 59.07 -3.13
C ALA A 97 -15.61 59.43 -2.42
N TYR A 98 -16.61 58.55 -2.43
CA TYR A 98 -17.91 58.80 -1.78
C TYR A 98 -17.78 58.71 -0.27
N LYS A 99 -17.00 57.75 0.21
CA LYS A 99 -16.81 57.50 1.65
C LYS A 99 -15.55 58.15 2.21
N LYS A 100 -14.75 58.80 1.35
CA LYS A 100 -13.43 59.37 1.66
C LYS A 100 -12.52 58.36 2.36
N GLN A 101 -12.46 57.15 1.82
CA GLN A 101 -11.78 56.02 2.45
C GLN A 101 -10.86 55.32 1.46
N LEU A 102 -9.66 54.95 1.93
CA LEU A 102 -8.81 54.00 1.23
C LEU A 102 -9.24 52.58 1.64
N VAL A 103 -9.57 51.77 0.64
CA VAL A 103 -10.03 50.40 0.84
C VAL A 103 -8.96 49.46 0.32
N ALA A 104 -8.36 48.65 1.20
CA ALA A 104 -7.49 47.55 0.83
C ALA A 104 -8.25 46.24 0.98
N TYR A 105 -8.12 45.33 0.01
CA TYR A 105 -8.81 44.04 0.01
C TYR A 105 -7.86 42.92 -0.39
N ALA A 106 -8.10 41.75 0.18
CA ALA A 106 -7.43 40.50 -0.18
C ALA A 106 -8.45 39.37 -0.17
N ALA A 107 -8.65 38.75 -1.32
CA ALA A 107 -9.45 37.55 -1.52
C ALA A 107 -8.50 36.41 -1.93
N LEU A 108 -8.17 35.55 -0.98
CA LEU A 108 -7.31 34.40 -1.15
C LEU A 108 -8.17 33.14 -1.20
N ASP A 109 -8.08 32.39 -2.29
CA ASP A 109 -8.77 31.13 -2.47
C ASP A 109 -8.08 30.00 -1.71
N SER A 110 -8.79 28.89 -1.50
CA SER A 110 -8.23 27.74 -0.79
C SER A 110 -7.08 27.11 -1.55
N THR A 111 -5.97 26.82 -0.88
CA THR A 111 -4.82 26.14 -1.47
C THR A 111 -4.67 24.72 -0.92
N LEU A 112 -4.30 23.80 -1.80
CA LEU A 112 -4.02 22.40 -1.47
C LEU A 112 -2.53 22.15 -1.70
N ASN A 113 -1.77 22.05 -0.61
CA ASN A 113 -0.34 21.73 -0.67
C ASN A 113 -0.15 20.25 -0.34
N VAL A 114 0.38 19.50 -1.31
CA VAL A 114 0.64 18.05 -1.15
C VAL A 114 2.14 17.86 -1.01
N TYR A 115 2.56 17.48 0.20
CA TYR A 115 3.94 17.14 0.51
C TYR A 115 4.10 15.63 0.46
N LYS A 116 4.95 15.16 -0.44
CA LYS A 116 5.41 13.77 -0.46
C LYS A 116 6.66 13.68 0.41
N ALA A 117 6.59 12.95 1.51
CA ALA A 117 7.79 12.64 2.28
C ALA A 117 8.74 11.80 1.40
N LYS A 118 10.04 12.15 1.37
CA LYS A 118 11.05 11.30 0.73
C LYS A 118 11.19 10.03 1.58
N HIS A 119 11.00 8.88 0.94
CA HIS A 119 10.96 7.59 1.59
C HIS A 119 12.28 7.13 2.21
N HIS A 120 12.21 6.67 3.47
CA HIS A 120 13.04 5.56 3.95
C HIS A 120 12.30 4.26 3.60
N LYS A 121 12.94 3.37 2.83
CA LYS A 121 12.42 2.03 2.57
C LYS A 121 12.59 1.20 3.84
N GLU A 122 11.51 1.00 4.59
CA GLU A 122 11.50 0.03 5.69
C GLU A 122 11.16 -1.34 5.10
N ILE A 123 12.17 -2.21 4.98
CA ILE A 123 12.00 -3.56 4.44
C ILE A 123 11.50 -4.46 5.57
N SER A 124 10.18 -4.50 5.79
CA SER A 124 9.59 -5.49 6.69
C SER A 124 9.58 -6.86 6.01
N THR A 125 10.36 -7.80 6.52
CA THR A 125 10.40 -9.18 6.00
C THR A 125 9.28 -9.99 6.65
N VAL A 126 8.10 -10.04 6.04
CA VAL A 126 7.01 -10.91 6.50
C VAL A 126 7.27 -12.34 6.02
N THR A 127 7.62 -13.24 6.93
CA THR A 127 7.84 -14.66 6.60
C THR A 127 6.50 -15.38 6.54
N THR A 128 6.00 -15.67 5.33
CA THR A 128 4.77 -16.47 5.16
C THR A 128 5.15 -17.92 4.89
N THR A 129 4.83 -18.83 5.82
CA THR A 129 5.08 -20.27 5.67
C THR A 129 4.07 -20.90 4.73
N VAL A 130 4.47 -21.19 3.48
CA VAL A 130 3.64 -21.95 2.53
C VAL A 130 3.95 -23.44 2.69
N THR A 131 2.96 -24.24 3.09
CA THR A 131 3.09 -25.70 3.22
C THR A 131 2.97 -26.37 1.86
N ILE A 132 4.10 -26.70 1.23
CA ILE A 132 4.12 -27.51 0.01
C ILE A 132 4.03 -28.99 0.41
N LYS A 133 2.93 -29.66 0.03
CA LYS A 133 2.76 -31.11 0.26
C LYS A 133 3.53 -31.89 -0.79
N GLU A 134 4.80 -32.20 -0.54
CA GLU A 134 5.49 -33.21 -1.36
C GLU A 134 5.13 -34.64 -0.91
N ARG A 135 4.96 -35.53 -1.88
CA ARG A 135 4.56 -36.92 -1.66
C ARG A 135 5.79 -37.72 -1.18
N TYR A 136 6.06 -37.69 0.13
CA TYR A 136 7.17 -38.42 0.73
C TYR A 136 6.89 -39.94 0.80
N THR A 137 7.62 -40.73 0.01
CA THR A 137 7.67 -42.20 0.16
C THR A 137 8.83 -42.59 1.10
N PRO A 138 8.57 -43.15 2.30
CA PRO A 138 9.63 -43.48 3.25
C PRO A 138 10.57 -44.57 2.71
N ARG A 139 11.89 -44.45 2.91
CA ARG A 139 12.89 -45.42 2.39
C ARG A 139 12.60 -46.88 2.75
N LEU A 140 11.94 -47.12 3.88
CA LEU A 140 11.54 -48.45 4.35
C LEU A 140 10.55 -49.15 3.41
N THR A 141 9.64 -48.43 2.75
CA THR A 141 8.67 -49.06 1.82
C THR A 141 9.36 -49.65 0.60
N LYS A 142 10.47 -49.06 0.15
CA LYS A 142 11.29 -49.64 -0.93
C LYS A 142 11.86 -50.99 -0.52
N ILE A 143 12.35 -51.14 0.72
CA ILE A 143 12.96 -52.38 1.21
C ILE A 143 11.91 -53.49 1.32
N PHE A 144 10.75 -53.20 1.92
CA PHE A 144 9.66 -54.18 2.02
C PHE A 144 9.09 -54.60 0.66
N ALA A 145 9.04 -53.70 -0.32
CA ALA A 145 8.61 -54.03 -1.68
C ALA A 145 9.54 -55.05 -2.36
N TRP A 146 10.87 -54.88 -2.18
CA TRP A 146 11.85 -55.84 -2.70
C TRP A 146 11.74 -57.22 -2.06
N ILE A 147 11.56 -57.27 -0.74
CA ILE A 147 11.38 -58.53 -0.01
C ILE A 147 10.12 -59.26 -0.47
N GLY A 148 9.02 -58.52 -0.65
CA GLY A 148 7.76 -59.07 -1.16
C GLY A 148 7.88 -59.63 -2.58
N ALA A 149 8.58 -58.92 -3.47
CA ALA A 149 8.81 -59.37 -4.84
C ALA A 149 9.66 -60.66 -4.88
N LEU A 150 10.71 -60.75 -4.05
CA LEU A 150 11.57 -61.93 -3.99
C LEU A 150 10.78 -63.17 -3.50
N ALA A 151 9.93 -62.99 -2.50
CA ALA A 151 9.08 -64.05 -1.97
C ALA A 151 8.09 -64.58 -3.01
N LEU A 152 7.51 -63.71 -3.83
CA LEU A 152 6.62 -64.12 -4.93
C LEU A 152 7.35 -64.93 -5.99
N ILE A 153 8.55 -64.52 -6.39
CA ILE A 153 9.35 -65.23 -7.39
C ILE A 153 9.68 -66.65 -6.91
N ILE A 154 10.10 -66.80 -5.65
CA ILE A 154 10.41 -68.11 -5.05
C ILE A 154 9.15 -68.99 -5.00
N ALA A 155 7.99 -68.43 -4.66
CA ALA A 155 6.74 -69.16 -4.63
C ALA A 155 6.33 -69.67 -6.03
N ILE A 156 6.49 -68.85 -7.07
CA ILE A 156 6.19 -69.23 -8.46
C ILE A 156 7.13 -70.35 -8.92
N LEU A 157 8.43 -70.21 -8.68
CA LEU A 157 9.41 -71.25 -9.03
C LEU A 157 9.11 -72.57 -8.32
N TYR A 158 8.74 -72.53 -7.04
CA TYR A 158 8.36 -73.72 -6.29
C TYR A 158 7.10 -74.40 -6.87
N ILE A 159 6.09 -73.62 -7.28
CA ILE A 159 4.88 -74.15 -7.91
C ILE A 159 5.20 -74.80 -9.26
N VAL A 160 6.00 -74.15 -10.11
CA VAL A 160 6.40 -74.69 -11.42
C VAL A 160 7.21 -75.97 -11.26
N PHE A 161 8.16 -76.00 -10.32
CA PHE A 161 8.97 -77.19 -10.04
C PHE A 161 8.10 -78.35 -9.54
N LYS A 162 7.12 -78.07 -8.67
CA LYS A 162 6.22 -79.09 -8.16
C LYS A 162 5.25 -79.63 -9.21
N ILE A 163 4.87 -78.82 -10.20
CA ILE A 163 4.04 -79.26 -11.33
C ILE A 163 4.87 -80.16 -12.26
N LYS A 164 6.13 -79.80 -12.55
CA LYS A 164 7.04 -80.62 -13.37
C LYS A 164 7.38 -81.99 -12.75
N VAL A 165 7.48 -82.07 -11.41
CA VAL A 165 7.79 -83.34 -10.70
C VAL A 165 6.58 -84.28 -10.61
N LYS A 166 5.36 -83.78 -10.91
CA LYS A 166 4.12 -84.56 -10.82
C LYS A 166 3.54 -84.96 -12.18
N LEU A 167 4.23 -84.63 -13.26
CA LEU A 167 3.89 -85.01 -14.64
C LEU A 167 4.76 -86.19 -15.06
#